data_AF-A0A975PE30-F1
#
_entry.id   AF-A0A975PE30-F1
#
_cell.length_a   1.000
_cell.length_b   1.000
_cell.length_c   1.000
_cell.angle_alpha   90.00
_cell.angle_beta   90.00
_cell.angle_gamma   90.00
#
_symmetry.space_group_name_H-M   'P 1'
#
loop_
_entity.id
_entity.type
_entity.pdbx_description
1 polymer ?
#
loop_
_entity_poly.entity_id
_entity_poly.type
_entity_poly.pdbx_seq_one_letter_code
_entity_poly.pdbx_strand_id
1 'polypeptide(L)'
;MQGTTSVIKAVATWLLALMLTIAAAVVVIYFVNAKVYGPGHQVSSYFDALQEGDGERALGLLAATVPQSNAALLDGDALRAAAADLELVQIGEPRDAGEDRVDIDVTYAMGAEEAQSTFRLARTEKHWFFFDQWSFVPSVLPTVTVSAPSQREAVLNGVQVALPEETTTFASFYPTRVEASYESEFFAAPAESGVLTSPRDTVSLVLATEATEALRNAVDAKVRDFLAGCTGAQDRLAPPGCPFFHFTDNRVQPPIVWEITQYPEVNIRSVSGKWVLSPLNGKARLTAEQTDLFSGVKSPLEVEKDFSFAAQLSVGAGEVSVTPLID
;
A
#
# COMPACT_ATOMS: atom_id res chain seq x y z
N MET A 1 -72.00 -15.17 56.03
CA MET A 1 -70.62 -14.72 55.77
C MET A 1 -69.81 -15.89 55.18
N GLN A 2 -69.97 -16.20 53.88
CA GLN A 2 -69.19 -17.26 53.20
C GLN A 2 -68.73 -16.85 51.79
N GLY A 3 -69.27 -15.77 51.21
CA GLY A 3 -68.91 -15.30 49.87
C GLY A 3 -67.62 -14.45 49.80
N THR A 4 -67.12 -13.92 50.91
CA THR A 4 -65.90 -13.08 50.93
C THR A 4 -64.61 -13.91 50.80
N THR A 5 -64.58 -15.14 51.31
CA THR A 5 -63.36 -15.98 51.34
C THR A 5 -62.96 -16.51 49.97
N SER A 6 -63.92 -16.83 49.11
CA SER A 6 -63.69 -17.32 47.73
C SER A 6 -63.23 -16.20 46.80
N VAL A 7 -63.78 -14.99 46.94
CA VAL A 7 -63.35 -13.80 46.18
C VAL A 7 -61.93 -13.40 46.57
N ILE A 8 -61.58 -13.41 47.86
CA ILE A 8 -60.22 -13.10 48.32
C ILE A 8 -59.20 -14.11 47.78
N LYS A 9 -59.52 -15.41 47.74
CA LYS A 9 -58.65 -16.43 47.16
C LYS A 9 -58.46 -16.27 45.65
N ALA A 10 -59.53 -15.93 44.92
CA ALA A 10 -59.46 -15.66 43.49
C ALA A 10 -58.61 -14.41 43.20
N VAL A 11 -58.83 -13.32 43.94
CA VAL A 11 -58.01 -12.11 43.81
C VAL A 11 -56.55 -12.39 44.17
N ALA A 12 -56.27 -13.15 45.23
CA ALA A 12 -54.91 -13.52 45.60
C ALA A 12 -54.21 -14.40 44.55
N THR A 13 -54.92 -15.33 43.92
CA THR A 13 -54.37 -16.16 42.83
C THR A 13 -54.11 -15.35 41.57
N TRP A 14 -55.02 -14.44 41.20
CA TRP A 14 -54.80 -13.50 40.09
C TRP A 14 -53.62 -12.54 40.35
N LEU A 15 -53.50 -12.01 41.57
CA LEU A 15 -52.36 -11.17 41.96
C LEU A 15 -51.04 -11.93 41.95
N LEU A 16 -51.02 -13.18 42.42
CA LEU A 16 -49.84 -14.04 42.37
C LEU A 16 -49.45 -14.36 40.92
N ALA A 17 -50.42 -14.70 40.07
CA ALA A 17 -50.19 -14.95 38.65
C ALA A 17 -49.67 -13.69 37.94
N LEU A 18 -50.21 -12.52 38.26
CA LEU A 18 -49.73 -11.23 37.74
C LEU A 18 -48.29 -10.95 38.18
N MET A 19 -47.96 -11.12 39.46
CA MET A 19 -46.60 -10.94 39.97
C MET A 19 -45.60 -11.90 39.31
N LEU A 20 -45.96 -13.18 39.14
CA LEU A 20 -45.10 -14.15 38.46
C LEU A 20 -44.88 -13.77 36.98
N THR A 21 -45.93 -13.27 36.32
CA THR A 21 -45.84 -12.79 34.93
C THR A 21 -44.92 -11.58 34.82
N ILE A 22 -45.02 -10.62 35.76
CA ILE A 22 -44.15 -9.45 35.80
C ILE A 22 -42.70 -9.87 36.07
N ALA A 23 -42.46 -10.76 37.03
CA ALA A 23 -41.12 -11.27 37.33
C ALA A 23 -40.51 -11.99 36.12
N ALA A 24 -41.28 -12.83 35.43
CA ALA A 24 -40.86 -13.47 34.19
C ALA A 24 -40.52 -12.44 33.10
N ALA A 25 -41.35 -11.41 32.92
CA ALA A 25 -41.10 -10.33 31.98
C ALA A 25 -39.81 -9.56 32.31
N VAL A 26 -39.54 -9.25 33.59
CA VAL A 26 -38.30 -8.60 34.02
C VAL A 26 -37.07 -9.46 33.72
N VAL A 27 -37.14 -10.77 33.99
CA VAL A 27 -36.06 -11.70 33.67
C VAL A 27 -35.82 -11.76 32.17
N VAL A 28 -36.87 -11.86 31.36
CA VAL A 28 -36.75 -11.85 29.89
C VAL A 28 -36.15 -10.54 29.39
N ILE A 29 -36.62 -9.39 29.85
CA ILE A 29 -36.08 -8.07 29.48
C ILE A 29 -34.60 -7.97 29.87
N TYR A 30 -34.22 -8.46 31.06
CA TYR A 30 -32.82 -8.49 31.48
C TYR A 30 -31.95 -9.32 30.53
N PHE A 31 -32.36 -10.54 30.18
CA PHE A 31 -31.62 -11.38 29.24
C PHE A 31 -31.56 -10.76 27.84
N VAL A 32 -32.65 -10.15 27.37
CA VAL A 32 -32.71 -9.48 26.08
C VAL A 32 -31.81 -8.23 26.05
N ASN A 33 -31.76 -7.43 27.12
CA ASN A 33 -30.80 -6.33 27.25
C ASN A 33 -29.35 -6.81 27.34
N ALA A 34 -29.10 -7.94 27.98
CA ALA A 34 -27.75 -8.49 28.10
C ALA A 34 -27.23 -9.09 26.78
N LYS A 35 -28.11 -9.70 25.96
CA LYS A 35 -27.71 -10.45 24.76
C LYS A 35 -27.98 -9.72 23.44
N VAL A 36 -29.10 -9.02 23.31
CA VAL A 36 -29.56 -8.43 22.05
C VAL A 36 -29.34 -6.92 22.04
N TYR A 37 -29.70 -6.23 23.12
CA TYR A 37 -29.51 -4.78 23.24
C TYR A 37 -28.26 -4.42 24.06
N GLY A 38 -27.32 -5.35 24.15
CA GLY A 38 -26.07 -5.15 24.86
C GLY A 38 -25.07 -4.34 24.04
N PRO A 39 -24.07 -3.73 24.67
CA PRO A 39 -23.04 -2.97 23.97
C PRO A 39 -22.20 -3.86 23.02
N GLY A 40 -22.10 -5.16 23.29
CA GLY A 40 -21.47 -6.12 22.36
C GLY A 40 -22.19 -6.26 21.01
N HIS A 41 -23.51 -6.02 20.94
CA HIS A 41 -24.23 -6.05 19.66
C HIS A 41 -23.77 -4.92 18.73
N GLN A 42 -23.48 -3.73 19.28
CA GLN A 42 -22.96 -2.59 18.51
C GLN A 42 -21.57 -2.88 17.96
N VAL A 43 -20.72 -3.54 18.74
CA VAL A 43 -19.41 -4.04 18.29
C VAL A 43 -19.56 -5.04 17.15
N SER A 44 -20.42 -6.07 17.31
CA SER A 44 -20.65 -7.05 16.24
C SER A 44 -21.15 -6.37 14.96
N SER A 45 -22.14 -5.47 15.09
CA SER A 45 -22.70 -4.73 13.95
C SER A 45 -21.66 -3.87 13.23
N TYR A 46 -20.68 -3.35 13.98
CA TYR A 46 -19.57 -2.59 13.43
C TYR A 46 -18.61 -3.49 12.64
N PHE A 47 -18.23 -4.65 13.20
CA PHE A 47 -17.39 -5.62 12.50
C PHE A 47 -18.07 -6.15 11.23
N ASP A 48 -19.37 -6.41 11.27
CA ASP A 48 -20.15 -6.80 10.09
C ASP A 48 -20.09 -5.71 9.01
N ALA A 49 -20.26 -4.43 9.38
CA ALA A 49 -20.18 -3.32 8.44
C ALA A 49 -18.79 -3.20 7.78
N LEU A 50 -17.71 -3.44 8.54
CA LEU A 50 -16.36 -3.48 7.98
C LEU A 50 -16.21 -4.61 6.94
N GLN A 51 -16.67 -5.82 7.26
CA GLN A 51 -16.58 -6.98 6.36
C GLN A 51 -17.50 -6.87 5.14
N GLU A 52 -18.65 -6.22 5.28
CA GLU A 52 -19.55 -5.92 4.15
C GLU A 52 -18.95 -4.87 3.21
N GLY A 53 -18.01 -4.05 3.73
CA GLY A 53 -17.50 -2.87 3.05
C GLY A 53 -18.52 -1.73 3.04
N ASP A 54 -19.37 -1.63 4.08
CA ASP A 54 -20.36 -0.57 4.26
C ASP A 54 -19.80 0.53 5.18
N GLY A 55 -19.12 1.49 4.54
CA GLY A 55 -18.45 2.59 5.19
C GLY A 55 -19.37 3.55 5.92
N GLU A 56 -20.54 3.84 5.33
CA GLU A 56 -21.53 4.73 5.92
C GLU A 56 -22.08 4.14 7.24
N ARG A 57 -22.41 2.86 7.23
CA ARG A 57 -22.86 2.14 8.43
C ARG A 57 -21.75 2.05 9.47
N ALA A 58 -20.53 1.71 9.07
CA ALA A 58 -19.39 1.63 9.98
C ALA A 58 -19.09 2.98 10.65
N LEU A 59 -19.05 4.08 9.88
CA LEU A 59 -18.82 5.43 10.39
C LEU A 59 -19.94 5.88 11.34
N GLY A 60 -21.19 5.61 10.96
CA GLY A 60 -22.36 5.94 11.75
C GLY A 60 -22.42 5.19 13.08
N LEU A 61 -22.09 3.89 13.08
CA LEU A 61 -22.00 3.08 14.29
C LEU A 61 -20.91 3.60 15.21
N LEU A 62 -19.69 3.78 14.69
CA LEU A 62 -18.53 4.22 15.47
C LEU A 62 -18.67 5.67 15.98
N ALA A 63 -19.64 6.43 15.45
CA ALA A 63 -19.83 7.86 15.69
C ALA A 63 -18.52 8.65 15.49
N ALA A 64 -17.69 8.22 14.54
CA ALA A 64 -16.38 8.77 14.30
C ALA A 64 -16.42 9.92 13.28
N THR A 65 -15.47 10.84 13.40
CA THR A 65 -15.22 11.86 12.38
C THR A 65 -14.03 11.48 11.52
N VAL A 66 -14.11 11.83 10.23
CA VAL A 66 -13.01 11.67 9.29
C VAL A 66 -12.05 12.86 9.46
N PRO A 67 -10.75 12.64 9.74
CA PRO A 67 -9.77 13.72 9.77
C PRO A 67 -9.58 14.33 8.37
N GLN A 68 -8.81 15.41 8.27
CA GLN A 68 -8.48 16.03 6.97
C GLN A 68 -7.50 15.12 6.19
N SER A 69 -8.04 14.08 5.55
CA SER A 69 -7.30 13.06 4.81
C SER A 69 -8.16 12.48 3.68
N ASN A 70 -7.55 11.64 2.86
CA ASN A 70 -8.25 10.94 1.78
C ASN A 70 -9.16 9.82 2.34
N ALA A 71 -10.39 9.72 1.84
CA ALA A 71 -11.40 8.77 2.28
C ALA A 71 -11.47 7.48 1.44
N ALA A 72 -10.54 7.26 0.50
CA ALA A 72 -10.59 6.15 -0.45
C ALA A 72 -10.63 4.74 0.17
N LEU A 73 -10.23 4.58 1.44
CA LEU A 73 -10.26 3.29 2.16
C LEU A 73 -11.53 3.07 2.98
N LEU A 74 -12.41 4.07 3.06
CA LEU A 74 -13.52 4.06 4.00
C LEU A 74 -14.75 3.33 3.49
N ASP A 75 -14.78 2.83 2.25
CA ASP A 75 -15.98 2.20 1.72
C ASP A 75 -15.68 1.18 0.61
N GLY A 76 -16.66 0.33 0.32
CA GLY A 76 -16.64 -0.60 -0.82
C GLY A 76 -15.51 -1.63 -0.76
N ASP A 77 -14.90 -1.91 -1.92
CA ASP A 77 -13.94 -2.99 -2.08
C ASP A 77 -12.66 -2.76 -1.26
N ALA A 78 -12.21 -1.51 -1.13
CA ALA A 78 -11.02 -1.17 -0.32
C ALA A 78 -11.25 -1.49 1.16
N LEU A 79 -12.44 -1.15 1.69
CA LEU A 79 -12.81 -1.46 3.08
C LEU A 79 -12.99 -2.97 3.28
N ARG A 80 -13.68 -3.63 2.36
CA ARG A 80 -13.86 -5.09 2.40
C ARG A 80 -12.54 -5.84 2.40
N ALA A 81 -11.60 -5.42 1.55
CA ALA A 81 -10.26 -5.98 1.53
C ALA A 81 -9.48 -5.68 2.82
N ALA A 82 -9.65 -4.49 3.41
CA ALA A 82 -9.04 -4.12 4.69
C ALA A 82 -9.48 -5.01 5.86
N ALA A 83 -10.70 -5.53 5.79
CA ALA A 83 -11.33 -6.38 6.79
C ALA A 83 -11.45 -7.85 6.36
N ALA A 84 -10.87 -8.26 5.22
CA ALA A 84 -11.09 -9.58 4.65
C ALA A 84 -10.62 -10.73 5.58
N ASP A 85 -9.51 -10.51 6.27
CA ASP A 85 -8.93 -11.46 7.22
C ASP A 85 -9.37 -11.21 8.68
N LEU A 86 -10.33 -10.29 8.90
CA LEU A 86 -10.79 -9.91 10.23
C LEU A 86 -11.85 -10.89 10.72
N GLU A 87 -11.48 -11.74 11.68
CA GLU A 87 -12.42 -12.68 12.31
C GLU A 87 -12.64 -12.31 13.78
N LEU A 88 -13.88 -12.03 14.15
CA LEU A 88 -14.24 -11.74 15.54
C LEU A 88 -14.17 -13.01 16.39
N VAL A 89 -13.21 -13.06 17.33
CA VAL A 89 -12.98 -14.24 18.19
C VAL A 89 -13.79 -14.14 19.48
N GLN A 90 -13.69 -13.01 20.17
CA GLN A 90 -14.34 -12.81 21.46
C GLN A 90 -14.69 -11.35 21.71
N ILE A 91 -15.91 -11.10 22.17
CA ILE A 91 -16.30 -9.84 22.81
C ILE A 91 -16.22 -10.03 24.32
N GLY A 92 -15.38 -9.25 24.99
CA GLY A 92 -15.21 -9.26 26.44
C GLY A 92 -16.41 -8.69 27.18
N GLU A 93 -16.46 -8.96 28.49
CA GLU A 93 -17.48 -8.39 29.37
C GLU A 93 -17.29 -6.87 29.50
N PRO A 94 -18.38 -6.07 29.51
CA PRO A 94 -18.28 -4.62 29.67
C PRO A 94 -17.64 -4.23 31.01
N ARG A 95 -16.57 -3.44 30.95
CA ARG A 95 -15.89 -2.88 32.13
C ARG A 95 -16.39 -1.46 32.37
N ASP A 96 -16.80 -1.16 33.59
CA ASP A 96 -17.26 0.19 33.96
C ASP A 96 -16.18 1.24 33.68
N ALA A 97 -16.54 2.28 32.92
CA ALA A 97 -15.68 3.41 32.56
C ALA A 97 -16.18 4.75 33.14
N GLY A 98 -17.21 4.72 34.00
CA GLY A 98 -17.83 5.90 34.59
C GLY A 98 -18.77 6.64 33.63
N GLU A 99 -19.58 7.57 34.18
CA GLU A 99 -20.50 8.42 33.40
C GLU A 99 -21.46 7.65 32.46
N ASP A 100 -22.00 6.52 32.92
CA ASP A 100 -22.84 5.61 32.11
C ASP A 100 -22.14 5.06 30.85
N ARG A 101 -20.81 4.92 30.92
CA ARG A 101 -19.97 4.35 29.85
C ARG A 101 -19.35 3.03 30.25
N VAL A 102 -19.04 2.24 29.24
CA VAL A 102 -18.33 0.96 29.38
C VAL A 102 -17.21 0.86 28.36
N ASP A 103 -16.11 0.21 28.76
CA ASP A 103 -15.06 -0.25 27.87
C ASP A 103 -15.28 -1.74 27.56
N ILE A 104 -15.23 -2.09 26.28
CA ILE A 104 -15.32 -3.46 25.80
C ILE A 104 -14.04 -3.80 25.08
N ASP A 105 -13.37 -4.83 25.60
CA ASP A 105 -12.22 -5.44 24.97
C ASP A 105 -12.69 -6.48 23.96
N VAL A 106 -12.21 -6.38 22.73
CA VAL A 106 -12.60 -7.23 21.62
C VAL A 106 -11.36 -7.90 21.09
N THR A 107 -11.34 -9.23 21.13
CA THR A 107 -10.29 -10.06 20.56
C THR A 107 -10.73 -10.55 19.19
N TYR A 108 -9.84 -10.46 18.20
CA TYR A 108 -10.09 -10.87 16.83
C TYR A 108 -8.80 -11.40 16.21
N ALA A 109 -8.96 -12.25 15.19
CA ALA A 109 -7.86 -12.68 14.34
C ALA A 109 -7.73 -11.73 13.14
N MET A 110 -6.50 -11.50 12.70
CA MET A 110 -6.15 -10.86 11.44
C MET A 110 -5.17 -11.77 10.69
N GLY A 111 -5.72 -12.74 9.98
CA GLY A 111 -4.95 -13.83 9.40
C GLY A 111 -4.47 -14.78 10.50
N ALA A 112 -3.15 -14.96 10.64
CA ALA A 112 -2.56 -15.87 11.63
C ALA A 112 -2.31 -15.23 13.02
N GLU A 113 -2.51 -13.92 13.14
CA GLU A 113 -2.23 -13.16 14.37
C GLU A 113 -3.52 -12.79 15.09
N GLU A 114 -3.56 -12.99 16.41
CA GLU A 114 -4.62 -12.45 17.25
C GLU A 114 -4.24 -11.05 17.74
N ALA A 115 -5.21 -10.15 17.73
CA ALA A 115 -5.08 -8.81 18.26
C ALA A 115 -6.31 -8.43 19.09
N GLN A 116 -6.20 -7.30 19.80
CA GLN A 116 -7.22 -6.81 20.68
C GLN A 116 -7.42 -5.31 20.50
N SER A 117 -8.68 -4.88 20.49
CA SER A 117 -9.07 -3.46 20.49
C SER A 117 -10.01 -3.19 21.65
N THR A 118 -9.94 -1.98 22.21
CA THR A 118 -10.89 -1.52 23.22
C THR A 118 -11.83 -0.50 22.60
N PHE A 119 -13.13 -0.74 22.70
CA PHE A 119 -14.17 0.19 22.29
C PHE A 119 -14.89 0.75 23.50
N ARG A 120 -15.13 2.07 23.48
CA ARG A 120 -15.88 2.75 24.53
C ARG A 120 -17.28 3.07 24.06
N LEU A 121 -18.28 2.65 24.83
CA LEU A 121 -19.69 2.88 24.53
C LEU A 121 -20.36 3.63 25.67
N ALA A 122 -21.36 4.45 25.36
CA ALA A 122 -22.20 5.15 26.32
C ALA A 122 -23.64 4.66 26.21
N ARG A 123 -24.33 4.57 27.35
CA ARG A 123 -25.76 4.27 27.37
C ARG A 123 -26.54 5.47 26.84
N THR A 124 -27.47 5.24 25.92
CA THR A 124 -28.37 6.25 25.37
C THR A 124 -29.80 6.05 25.86
N GLU A 125 -30.73 6.88 25.39
CA GLU A 125 -32.14 6.79 25.79
C GLU A 125 -32.74 5.42 25.47
N LYS A 126 -33.50 4.86 26.42
CA LYS A 126 -34.08 3.52 26.28
C LYS A 126 -35.06 3.43 25.13
N HIS A 127 -34.95 2.37 24.33
CA HIS A 127 -35.97 2.05 23.34
C HIS A 127 -37.21 1.50 24.04
N TRP A 128 -38.39 2.03 23.71
CA TRP A 128 -39.67 1.64 24.32
C TRP A 128 -39.67 1.65 25.86
N PHE A 129 -38.89 2.54 26.48
CA PHE A 129 -38.78 2.68 27.95
C PHE A 129 -38.12 1.50 28.71
N PHE A 130 -37.92 0.34 28.07
CA PHE A 130 -37.43 -0.89 28.72
C PHE A 130 -36.07 -1.35 28.21
N PHE A 131 -35.79 -1.17 26.91
CA PHE A 131 -34.57 -1.71 26.31
C PHE A 131 -33.45 -0.70 26.37
N ASP A 132 -32.31 -1.15 26.87
CA ASP A 132 -31.12 -0.33 26.89
C ASP A 132 -30.66 -0.03 25.46
N GLN A 133 -30.08 1.14 25.23
CA GLN A 133 -29.43 1.47 23.97
C GLN A 133 -28.00 1.90 24.25
N TRP A 134 -27.11 1.59 23.32
CA TRP A 134 -25.70 1.89 23.41
C TRP A 134 -25.25 2.50 22.11
N SER A 135 -24.39 3.51 22.21
CA SER A 135 -23.68 4.08 21.07
C SER A 135 -22.20 4.13 21.38
N PHE A 136 -21.36 4.04 20.37
CA PHE A 136 -19.94 4.33 20.54
C PHE A 136 -19.76 5.77 21.02
N VAL A 137 -18.76 5.98 21.87
CA VAL A 137 -18.34 7.33 22.23
C VAL A 137 -17.60 7.92 21.03
N PRO A 138 -17.97 9.13 20.57
CA PRO A 138 -17.37 9.73 19.38
C PRO A 138 -15.83 9.78 19.43
N SER A 139 -15.22 9.49 18.28
CA SER A 139 -13.77 9.46 18.11
C SER A 139 -13.37 10.06 16.75
N VAL A 140 -12.07 10.17 16.49
CA VAL A 140 -11.53 10.53 15.17
C VAL A 140 -10.92 9.26 14.59
N LEU A 141 -11.14 9.01 13.30
CA LEU A 141 -10.53 7.86 12.64
C LEU A 141 -9.00 7.96 12.63
N PRO A 142 -8.29 6.83 12.80
CA PRO A 142 -6.84 6.78 12.64
C PRO A 142 -6.45 6.98 11.17
N THR A 143 -5.15 7.15 10.94
CA THR A 143 -4.63 7.50 9.61
C THR A 143 -3.48 6.61 9.15
N VAL A 144 -3.44 6.40 7.84
CA VAL A 144 -2.34 5.74 7.13
C VAL A 144 -1.69 6.75 6.21
N THR A 145 -0.38 6.90 6.33
CA THR A 145 0.42 7.72 5.42
C THR A 145 1.14 6.82 4.44
N VAL A 146 0.96 7.06 3.15
CA VAL A 146 1.67 6.34 2.08
C VAL A 146 2.66 7.30 1.43
N SER A 147 3.93 6.93 1.44
CA SER A 147 5.00 7.65 0.75
C SER A 147 5.44 6.85 -0.48
N ALA A 148 5.28 7.43 -1.66
CA ALA A 148 5.70 6.82 -2.93
C ALA A 148 6.42 7.86 -3.79
N PRO A 149 7.74 8.05 -3.57
CA PRO A 149 8.51 9.04 -4.29
C PRO A 149 8.44 8.82 -5.81
N SER A 150 8.26 9.89 -6.58
CA SER A 150 8.15 9.86 -8.05
C SER A 150 6.92 9.14 -8.60
N GLN A 151 6.00 8.65 -7.75
CA GLN A 151 4.74 8.05 -8.17
C GLN A 151 3.57 8.99 -7.90
N ARG A 152 2.53 8.88 -8.72
CA ARG A 152 1.30 9.68 -8.61
C ARG A 152 0.09 8.83 -8.27
N GLU A 153 0.30 7.53 -8.10
CA GLU A 153 -0.73 6.56 -7.78
C GLU A 153 -0.10 5.38 -7.04
N ALA A 154 -0.95 4.63 -6.34
CA ALA A 154 -0.63 3.36 -5.72
C ALA A 154 -1.89 2.50 -5.71
N VAL A 155 -1.73 1.23 -5.38
CA VAL A 155 -2.83 0.32 -5.08
C VAL A 155 -2.88 0.16 -3.57
N LEU A 156 -4.00 0.52 -2.95
CA LEU A 156 -4.24 0.27 -1.53
C LEU A 156 -5.41 -0.71 -1.40
N ASN A 157 -5.19 -1.82 -0.71
CA ASN A 157 -6.19 -2.88 -0.51
C ASN A 157 -6.91 -3.28 -1.82
N GLY A 158 -6.15 -3.42 -2.90
CA GLY A 158 -6.67 -3.80 -4.22
C GLY A 158 -7.32 -2.67 -5.04
N VAL A 159 -7.42 -1.45 -4.51
CA VAL A 159 -7.99 -0.30 -5.21
C VAL A 159 -6.90 0.70 -5.60
N GLN A 160 -6.89 1.10 -6.87
CA GLN A 160 -5.99 2.15 -7.35
C GLN A 160 -6.42 3.52 -6.80
N VAL A 161 -5.50 4.24 -6.17
CA VAL A 161 -5.72 5.57 -5.59
C VAL A 161 -4.69 6.56 -6.12
N ALA A 162 -5.10 7.82 -6.21
CA ALA A 162 -4.20 8.91 -6.57
C ALA A 162 -3.35 9.36 -5.37
N LEU A 163 -2.08 9.64 -5.64
CA LEU A 163 -1.11 10.25 -4.73
C LEU A 163 -0.77 11.65 -5.25
N PRO A 164 -1.56 12.69 -4.90
CA PRO A 164 -1.33 14.05 -5.37
C PRO A 164 0.00 14.63 -4.90
N GLU A 165 0.51 14.13 -3.78
CA GLU A 165 1.80 14.49 -3.17
C GLU A 165 2.64 13.21 -3.00
N GLU A 166 3.97 13.36 -2.86
CA GLU A 166 4.87 12.21 -2.60
C GLU A 166 4.46 11.43 -1.34
N THR A 167 3.82 12.12 -0.40
CA THR A 167 3.27 11.56 0.82
C THR A 167 1.79 11.94 0.91
N THR A 168 0.92 10.93 0.90
CA THR A 168 -0.54 11.13 0.99
C THR A 168 -1.09 10.41 2.21
N THR A 169 -1.97 11.08 2.96
CA THR A 169 -2.60 10.54 4.16
C THR A 169 -4.03 10.10 3.86
N PHE A 170 -4.40 8.91 4.32
CA PHE A 170 -5.71 8.27 4.19
C PHE A 170 -6.30 8.07 5.58
N ALA A 171 -7.62 8.29 5.74
CA ALA A 171 -8.35 7.79 6.90
C ALA A 171 -8.61 6.29 6.74
N SER A 172 -8.62 5.57 7.85
CA SER A 172 -8.99 4.15 7.89
C SER A 172 -9.85 3.85 9.10
N PHE A 173 -10.68 2.81 9.01
CA PHE A 173 -11.32 2.23 10.18
C PHE A 173 -10.32 1.45 11.05
N TYR A 174 -10.79 0.96 12.19
CA TYR A 174 -10.04 0.04 13.04
C TYR A 174 -11.00 -0.95 13.73
N PRO A 175 -10.67 -2.24 13.84
CA PRO A 175 -9.44 -2.84 13.34
C PRO A 175 -9.49 -3.10 11.83
N THR A 176 -8.43 -2.75 11.12
CA THR A 176 -8.27 -3.07 9.69
C THR A 176 -6.79 -3.20 9.35
N ARG A 177 -6.49 -3.99 8.30
CA ARG A 177 -5.19 -4.02 7.65
C ARG A 177 -5.19 -3.10 6.44
N VAL A 178 -4.10 -2.38 6.23
CA VAL A 178 -3.87 -1.64 4.99
C VAL A 178 -2.59 -2.14 4.36
N GLU A 179 -2.70 -2.62 3.14
CA GLU A 179 -1.60 -2.98 2.25
C GLU A 179 -1.53 -1.93 1.14
N ALA A 180 -0.34 -1.41 0.88
CA ALA A 180 -0.04 -0.55 -0.23
C ALA A 180 0.96 -1.25 -1.15
N SER A 181 0.74 -1.16 -2.45
CA SER A 181 1.66 -1.67 -3.47
C SER A 181 1.65 -0.74 -4.68
N TYR A 182 2.62 -0.91 -5.57
CA TYR A 182 2.66 -0.19 -6.83
C TYR A 182 3.30 -1.06 -7.91
N GLU A 183 2.63 -1.19 -9.05
CA GLU A 183 3.15 -1.92 -10.20
C GLU A 183 2.73 -1.24 -11.50
N SER A 184 3.68 -1.11 -12.41
CA SER A 184 3.52 -0.60 -13.77
C SER A 184 4.48 -1.38 -14.67
N GLU A 185 4.40 -1.16 -15.99
CA GLU A 185 5.33 -1.80 -16.94
C GLU A 185 6.80 -1.56 -16.57
N PHE A 186 7.16 -0.33 -16.17
CA PHE A 186 8.55 0.07 -15.99
C PHE A 186 9.02 0.15 -14.53
N PHE A 187 8.09 0.25 -13.59
CA PHE A 187 8.40 0.42 -12.17
C PHE A 187 7.48 -0.43 -11.30
N ALA A 188 8.05 -1.00 -10.24
CA ALA A 188 7.30 -1.74 -9.22
C ALA A 188 7.85 -1.45 -7.83
N ALA A 189 7.02 -1.51 -6.80
CA ALA A 189 7.43 -1.51 -5.40
C ALA A 189 6.90 -2.79 -4.72
N PRO A 190 7.69 -3.43 -3.85
CA PRO A 190 7.17 -4.45 -2.95
C PRO A 190 5.96 -3.94 -2.17
N ALA A 191 5.02 -4.85 -1.88
CA ALA A 191 3.89 -4.53 -1.03
C ALA A 191 4.36 -4.24 0.41
N GLU A 192 3.84 -3.17 0.98
CA GLU A 192 4.04 -2.78 2.37
C GLU A 192 2.70 -2.84 3.09
N SER A 193 2.68 -3.31 4.33
CA SER A 193 1.43 -3.42 5.08
C SER A 193 1.55 -2.94 6.51
N GLY A 194 0.42 -2.51 7.06
CA GLY A 194 0.30 -2.13 8.46
C GLY A 194 -1.11 -2.42 8.98
N VAL A 195 -1.23 -2.41 10.29
CA VAL A 195 -2.47 -2.72 11.01
C VAL A 195 -2.83 -1.55 11.88
N LEU A 196 -4.11 -1.19 11.89
CA LEU A 196 -4.67 -0.23 12.84
C LEU A 196 -5.58 -0.97 13.78
N THR A 197 -5.33 -0.88 15.07
CA THR A 197 -6.07 -1.54 16.16
C THR A 197 -6.74 -0.54 17.10
N SER A 198 -6.35 0.74 17.02
CA SER A 198 -6.87 1.80 17.89
C SER A 198 -7.14 3.10 17.12
N PRO A 199 -8.01 3.99 17.64
CA PRO A 199 -8.29 5.28 17.01
C PRO A 199 -7.11 6.26 17.06
N ARG A 200 -6.03 5.92 17.78
CA ARG A 200 -4.82 6.73 17.90
C ARG A 200 -3.68 6.24 17.03
N ASP A 201 -3.87 5.12 16.34
CA ASP A 201 -2.81 4.52 15.56
C ASP A 201 -2.49 5.38 14.34
N THR A 202 -1.21 5.43 14.01
CA THR A 202 -0.70 6.01 12.77
C THR A 202 0.24 5.00 12.13
N VAL A 203 -0.04 4.70 10.86
CA VAL A 203 0.78 3.78 10.05
C VAL A 203 1.48 4.57 8.96
N SER A 204 2.74 4.26 8.69
CA SER A 204 3.51 4.83 7.58
C SER A 204 4.01 3.72 6.68
N LEU A 205 3.52 3.71 5.43
CA LEU A 205 3.93 2.75 4.39
C LEU A 205 4.81 3.48 3.37
N VAL A 206 5.96 2.89 3.03
CA VAL A 206 6.94 3.51 2.11
C VAL A 206 7.13 2.60 0.90
N LEU A 207 6.60 3.00 -0.24
CA LEU A 207 6.74 2.27 -1.49
C LEU A 207 8.08 2.59 -2.13
N ALA A 208 9.07 1.75 -1.86
CA ALA A 208 10.38 1.81 -2.49
C ALA A 208 10.29 1.27 -3.92
N THR A 209 9.99 2.14 -4.88
CA THR A 209 9.91 1.74 -6.29
C THR A 209 11.29 1.39 -6.85
N GLU A 210 11.32 0.37 -7.70
CA GLU A 210 12.47 -0.12 -8.44
C GLU A 210 12.15 -0.27 -9.93
N ALA A 211 13.18 -0.24 -10.77
CA ALA A 211 13.07 -0.49 -12.19
C ALA A 211 12.81 -1.97 -12.47
N THR A 212 11.76 -2.27 -13.24
CA THR A 212 11.42 -3.62 -13.69
C THR A 212 12.41 -4.13 -14.73
N GLU A 213 12.38 -5.44 -14.99
CA GLU A 213 13.13 -6.04 -16.10
C GLU A 213 12.71 -5.48 -17.47
N ALA A 214 11.44 -5.11 -17.64
CA ALA A 214 10.98 -4.50 -18.88
C ALA A 214 11.67 -3.15 -19.14
N LEU A 215 11.80 -2.30 -18.12
CA LEU A 215 12.53 -1.04 -18.25
C LEU A 215 14.02 -1.27 -18.54
N ARG A 216 14.65 -2.21 -17.82
CA ARG A 216 16.07 -2.55 -18.01
C ARG A 216 16.34 -3.02 -19.43
N ASN A 217 15.49 -3.90 -19.97
CA ASN A 217 15.58 -4.40 -21.34
C ASN A 217 15.33 -3.30 -22.38
N ALA A 218 14.37 -2.41 -22.14
CA ALA A 218 14.11 -1.28 -23.03
C ALA A 218 15.32 -0.33 -23.11
N VAL A 219 15.95 -0.03 -21.97
CA VAL A 219 17.16 0.79 -21.91
C VAL A 219 18.34 0.07 -22.57
N ASP A 220 18.56 -1.22 -22.27
CA ASP A 220 19.64 -2.01 -22.88
C ASP A 220 19.53 -2.03 -24.41
N ALA A 221 18.33 -2.23 -24.95
CA ALA A 221 18.09 -2.15 -26.39
C ALA A 221 18.52 -0.78 -26.98
N LYS A 222 18.12 0.33 -26.35
CA LYS A 222 18.51 1.68 -26.80
C LYS A 222 20.02 1.92 -26.72
N VAL A 223 20.68 1.41 -25.68
CA VAL A 223 22.14 1.50 -25.53
C VAL A 223 22.84 0.69 -26.62
N ARG A 224 22.36 -0.52 -26.91
CA ARG A 224 22.89 -1.37 -28.00
C ARG A 224 22.70 -0.74 -29.36
N ASP A 225 21.54 -0.17 -29.64
CA ASP A 225 21.24 0.51 -30.90
C ASP A 225 22.18 1.71 -31.11
N PHE A 226 22.42 2.50 -30.06
CA PHE A 226 23.38 3.59 -30.09
C PHE A 226 24.80 3.10 -30.40
N LEU A 227 25.27 2.07 -29.68
CA LEU A 227 26.62 1.51 -29.89
C LEU A 227 26.77 0.82 -31.25
N ALA A 228 25.70 0.23 -31.79
CA ALA A 228 25.68 -0.32 -33.15
C ALA A 228 25.84 0.77 -34.21
N GLY A 229 25.27 1.97 -33.98
CA GLY A 229 25.54 3.14 -34.81
C GLY A 229 27.02 3.54 -34.80
N CYS A 230 27.69 3.36 -33.65
CA CYS A 230 29.12 3.66 -33.49
C CYS A 230 30.07 2.66 -34.13
N THR A 231 29.69 1.38 -34.19
CA THR A 231 30.46 0.32 -34.86
C THR A 231 30.09 0.14 -36.34
N GLY A 232 29.20 0.98 -36.87
CA GLY A 232 28.91 1.03 -38.30
C GLY A 232 30.15 1.37 -39.14
N ALA A 233 30.09 1.08 -40.44
CA ALA A 233 31.20 1.30 -41.37
C ALA A 233 31.47 2.80 -41.60
N GLN A 234 32.32 3.38 -40.75
CA GLN A 234 32.69 4.80 -40.81
C GLN A 234 34.18 5.03 -41.13
N ASP A 235 35.02 3.98 -41.08
CA ASP A 235 36.47 4.02 -41.31
C ASP A 235 37.21 5.12 -40.50
N ARG A 236 36.90 5.25 -39.19
CA ARG A 236 37.52 6.26 -38.32
C ARG A 236 38.06 5.67 -37.02
N LEU A 237 39.22 6.19 -36.60
CA LEU A 237 39.80 5.91 -35.28
C LEU A 237 39.05 6.60 -34.14
N ALA A 238 38.26 7.63 -34.44
CA ALA A 238 37.38 8.34 -33.50
C ALA A 238 36.04 8.63 -34.21
N PRO A 239 35.10 7.69 -34.22
CA PRO A 239 33.77 7.92 -34.78
C PRO A 239 33.07 9.07 -34.03
N PRO A 240 32.48 10.06 -34.74
CA PRO A 240 31.84 11.20 -34.10
C PRO A 240 30.62 10.76 -33.26
N GLY A 241 30.51 11.30 -32.05
CA GLY A 241 29.40 10.99 -31.14
C GLY A 241 29.49 9.60 -30.50
N CYS A 242 30.68 8.99 -30.47
CA CYS A 242 30.90 7.65 -29.91
C CYS A 242 31.86 7.68 -28.73
N PRO A 243 31.66 6.79 -27.73
CA PRO A 243 32.38 6.86 -26.46
C PRO A 243 33.80 6.30 -26.49
N PHE A 244 34.30 5.89 -27.66
CA PHE A 244 35.62 5.28 -27.83
C PHE A 244 36.40 5.93 -28.97
N PHE A 245 37.71 5.98 -28.79
CA PHE A 245 38.66 6.48 -29.78
C PHE A 245 40.02 5.81 -29.63
N HIS A 246 40.85 5.93 -30.67
CA HIS A 246 42.25 5.52 -30.63
C HIS A 246 43.17 6.60 -31.20
N PHE A 247 44.20 6.98 -30.43
CA PHE A 247 45.28 7.84 -30.90
C PHE A 247 46.52 7.01 -31.20
N THR A 248 47.17 7.31 -32.32
CA THR A 248 48.43 6.70 -32.74
C THR A 248 49.19 7.69 -33.62
N ASP A 249 50.51 7.66 -33.53
CA ASP A 249 51.40 8.41 -34.44
C ASP A 249 51.62 7.67 -35.76
N ASN A 250 51.18 6.41 -35.86
CA ASN A 250 51.32 5.60 -37.06
C ASN A 250 50.21 5.88 -38.07
N ARG A 251 50.48 5.61 -39.35
CA ARG A 251 49.46 5.72 -40.40
C ARG A 251 48.55 4.50 -40.36
N VAL A 252 47.28 4.69 -40.04
CA VAL A 252 46.25 3.63 -40.11
C VAL A 252 45.57 3.61 -41.48
N GLN A 253 45.39 2.42 -42.03
CA GLN A 253 44.75 2.18 -43.32
C GLN A 253 43.37 1.55 -43.12
N PRO A 254 42.36 1.95 -43.91
CA PRO A 254 41.09 1.23 -43.99
C PRO A 254 41.27 -0.23 -44.46
N PRO A 255 40.38 -1.17 -44.07
CA PRO A 255 39.20 -0.92 -43.23
C PRO A 255 39.56 -0.70 -41.76
N ILE A 256 38.93 0.29 -41.13
CA ILE A 256 39.01 0.54 -39.69
C ILE A 256 37.71 0.02 -39.06
N VAL A 257 37.80 -1.10 -38.36
CA VAL A 257 36.65 -1.82 -37.81
C VAL A 257 36.62 -1.67 -36.30
N TRP A 258 35.50 -1.20 -35.77
CA TRP A 258 35.19 -1.23 -34.34
C TRP A 258 34.16 -2.31 -34.05
N GLU A 259 34.35 -3.04 -32.95
CA GLU A 259 33.43 -4.05 -32.44
C GLU A 259 33.23 -3.85 -30.93
N ILE A 260 31.99 -3.94 -30.44
CA ILE A 260 31.76 -3.95 -28.99
C ILE A 260 32.02 -5.35 -28.46
N THR A 261 33.07 -5.52 -27.65
CA THR A 261 33.43 -6.81 -27.04
C THR A 261 32.77 -7.02 -25.68
N GLN A 262 32.44 -5.92 -24.98
CA GLN A 262 31.68 -5.95 -23.73
C GLN A 262 30.67 -4.81 -23.73
N TYR A 263 29.39 -5.16 -23.67
CA TYR A 263 28.30 -4.19 -23.55
C TYR A 263 28.16 -3.69 -22.10
N PRO A 264 27.73 -2.43 -21.91
CA PRO A 264 27.44 -1.90 -20.59
C PRO A 264 26.32 -2.64 -19.86
N GLU A 265 26.50 -2.83 -18.55
CA GLU A 265 25.41 -3.26 -17.66
C GLU A 265 24.49 -2.06 -17.36
N VAL A 266 23.19 -2.26 -17.53
CA VAL A 266 22.18 -1.24 -17.23
C VAL A 266 21.80 -1.30 -15.76
N ASN A 267 22.18 -0.26 -15.00
CA ASN A 267 21.78 -0.08 -13.62
C ASN A 267 21.01 1.24 -13.46
N ILE A 268 19.72 1.12 -13.12
CA ILE A 268 18.78 2.24 -12.93
C ILE A 268 18.49 2.38 -11.45
N ARG A 269 18.62 3.60 -10.92
CA ARG A 269 18.36 3.92 -9.51
C ARG A 269 17.59 5.22 -9.38
N SER A 270 16.88 5.38 -8.26
CA SER A 270 16.26 6.66 -7.90
C SER A 270 17.21 7.47 -7.03
N VAL A 271 17.45 8.73 -7.40
CA VAL A 271 18.22 9.71 -6.61
C VAL A 271 17.37 10.96 -6.48
N SER A 272 16.95 11.27 -5.24
CA SER A 272 16.11 12.44 -4.92
C SER A 272 14.83 12.52 -5.78
N GLY A 273 14.13 11.38 -5.93
CA GLY A 273 12.88 11.31 -6.71
C GLY A 273 13.08 11.36 -8.23
N LYS A 274 14.32 11.17 -8.72
CA LYS A 274 14.63 11.13 -10.16
C LYS A 274 15.33 9.83 -10.52
N TRP A 275 14.85 9.19 -11.59
CA TRP A 275 15.46 8.01 -12.15
C TRP A 275 16.73 8.37 -12.92
N VAL A 276 17.85 7.74 -12.55
CA VAL A 276 19.15 7.97 -13.17
C VAL A 276 19.79 6.65 -13.58
N LEU A 277 20.49 6.69 -14.72
CA LEU A 277 21.36 5.61 -15.14
C LEU A 277 22.73 5.77 -14.48
N SER A 278 23.26 4.67 -13.95
CA SER A 278 24.68 4.61 -13.59
C SER A 278 25.55 4.72 -14.85
N PRO A 279 26.82 5.14 -14.72
CA PRO A 279 27.73 5.22 -15.86
C PRO A 279 27.78 3.90 -16.65
N LEU A 280 27.66 4.00 -17.97
CA LEU A 280 27.64 2.86 -18.89
C LEU A 280 29.07 2.56 -19.30
N ASN A 281 29.63 1.46 -18.77
CA ASN A 281 31.01 1.06 -19.01
C ASN A 281 31.08 -0.17 -19.91
N GLY A 282 31.91 -0.14 -20.95
CA GLY A 282 32.06 -1.27 -21.85
C GLY A 282 33.44 -1.32 -22.48
N LYS A 283 33.61 -2.23 -23.43
CA LYS A 283 34.85 -2.44 -24.17
C LYS A 283 34.56 -2.48 -25.66
N ALA A 284 35.41 -1.81 -26.43
CA ALA A 284 35.41 -1.86 -27.88
C ALA A 284 36.77 -2.29 -28.40
N ARG A 285 36.79 -3.21 -29.36
CA ARG A 285 37.99 -3.63 -30.08
C ARG A 285 38.08 -2.86 -31.39
N LEU A 286 39.26 -2.32 -31.65
CA LEU A 286 39.66 -1.73 -32.92
C LEU A 286 40.55 -2.71 -33.67
N THR A 287 40.22 -2.99 -34.92
CA THR A 287 41.04 -3.75 -35.86
C THR A 287 41.29 -2.95 -37.14
N ALA A 288 42.56 -2.83 -37.53
CA ALA A 288 42.98 -2.19 -38.78
C ALA A 288 44.38 -2.65 -39.20
N GLU A 289 44.91 -2.15 -40.32
CA GLU A 289 46.34 -2.22 -40.64
C GLU A 289 46.99 -0.87 -40.32
N GLN A 290 48.18 -0.88 -39.70
CA GLN A 290 48.97 0.33 -39.48
C GLN A 290 50.35 0.24 -40.16
N THR A 291 50.91 1.40 -40.50
CA THR A 291 52.27 1.55 -40.99
C THR A 291 53.04 2.47 -40.05
N ASP A 292 54.13 1.96 -39.51
CA ASP A 292 55.05 2.75 -38.70
C ASP A 292 55.67 3.86 -39.56
N LEU A 293 55.48 5.12 -39.15
CA LEU A 293 55.89 6.27 -39.97
C LEU A 293 57.41 6.47 -40.03
N PHE A 294 58.18 5.86 -39.14
CA PHE A 294 59.64 5.98 -39.11
C PHE A 294 60.31 4.90 -39.97
N SER A 295 59.89 3.64 -39.82
CA SER A 295 60.48 2.46 -40.45
C SER A 295 59.77 2.02 -41.73
N GLY A 296 58.52 2.43 -41.95
CA GLY A 296 57.68 2.00 -43.07
C GLY A 296 57.15 0.57 -42.95
N VAL A 297 57.36 -0.11 -41.82
CA VAL A 297 56.89 -1.48 -41.60
C VAL A 297 55.37 -1.51 -41.39
N LYS A 298 54.69 -2.43 -42.08
CA LYS A 298 53.26 -2.70 -41.92
C LYS A 298 53.03 -3.77 -40.84
N SER A 299 52.01 -3.56 -40.02
CA SER A 299 51.60 -4.50 -38.98
C SER A 299 50.10 -4.42 -38.70
N PRO A 300 49.48 -5.49 -38.16
CA PRO A 300 48.12 -5.42 -37.67
C PRO A 300 48.02 -4.46 -36.48
N LEU A 301 46.97 -3.64 -36.47
CA LEU A 301 46.53 -2.88 -35.31
C LEU A 301 45.32 -3.62 -34.72
N GLU A 302 45.50 -4.20 -33.53
CA GLU A 302 44.42 -4.82 -32.76
C GLU A 302 44.54 -4.32 -31.32
N VAL A 303 43.60 -3.47 -30.90
CA VAL A 303 43.60 -2.88 -29.57
C VAL A 303 42.22 -2.91 -28.97
N GLU A 304 42.13 -3.25 -27.69
CA GLU A 304 40.92 -3.12 -26.90
C GLU A 304 40.94 -1.77 -26.16
N LYS A 305 39.79 -1.10 -26.12
CA LYS A 305 39.58 0.17 -25.44
C LYS A 305 38.39 0.05 -24.51
N ASP A 306 38.64 0.35 -23.24
CA ASP A 306 37.57 0.62 -22.29
C ASP A 306 36.92 1.95 -22.67
N PHE A 307 35.60 2.00 -22.58
CA PHE A 307 34.83 3.23 -22.75
C PHE A 307 33.85 3.41 -21.60
N SER A 308 33.50 4.67 -21.32
CA SER A 308 32.49 5.03 -20.35
C SER A 308 31.71 6.23 -20.86
N PHE A 309 30.39 6.23 -20.70
CA PHE A 309 29.57 7.39 -20.98
C PHE A 309 28.36 7.47 -20.05
N ALA A 310 27.84 8.68 -19.87
CA ALA A 310 26.60 8.92 -19.18
C ALA A 310 25.44 8.95 -20.18
N ALA A 311 24.22 8.71 -19.71
CA ALA A 311 23.02 8.88 -20.52
C ALA A 311 21.90 9.48 -19.68
N GLN A 312 21.11 10.36 -20.28
CA GLN A 312 19.89 10.85 -19.68
C GLN A 312 18.75 9.87 -19.95
N LEU A 313 18.11 9.40 -18.88
CA LEU A 313 16.92 8.55 -18.93
C LEU A 313 15.66 9.42 -18.80
N SER A 314 14.71 9.20 -19.69
CA SER A 314 13.34 9.72 -19.57
C SER A 314 12.36 8.57 -19.77
N VAL A 315 11.42 8.44 -18.83
CA VAL A 315 10.36 7.43 -18.87
C VAL A 315 9.02 8.16 -18.83
N GLY A 316 8.28 8.09 -19.93
CA GLY A 316 6.94 8.63 -20.08
C GLY A 316 5.87 7.53 -20.02
N ALA A 317 4.63 7.88 -20.38
CA ALA A 317 3.51 6.95 -20.45
C ALA A 317 3.70 5.97 -21.63
N GLY A 318 4.50 4.92 -21.42
CA GLY A 318 4.77 3.86 -22.40
C GLY A 318 6.00 4.10 -23.29
N GLU A 319 6.73 5.20 -23.12
CA GLU A 319 7.91 5.51 -23.93
C GLU A 319 9.17 5.64 -23.05
N VAL A 320 10.22 4.91 -23.44
CA VAL A 320 11.54 4.98 -22.82
C VAL A 320 12.50 5.65 -23.80
N SER A 321 13.07 6.78 -23.38
CA SER A 321 14.10 7.50 -24.13
C SER A 321 15.42 7.48 -23.36
N VAL A 322 16.50 7.17 -24.08
CA VAL A 322 17.87 7.17 -23.57
C VAL A 322 18.70 8.07 -24.46
N THR A 323 19.20 9.18 -23.92
CA THR A 323 20.02 10.14 -24.66
C THR A 323 21.46 10.06 -24.17
N PRO A 324 22.39 9.50 -24.96
CA PRO A 324 23.81 9.48 -24.62
C PRO A 324 24.36 10.90 -24.44
N LEU A 325 25.19 11.09 -23.41
CA LEU A 325 25.94 12.31 -23.15
C LEU A 325 27.40 12.00 -23.47
N ILE A 326 27.80 12.32 -24.70
CA ILE A 326 29.15 12.13 -25.23
C ILE A 326 29.79 13.51 -25.38
N ASP A 327 30.87 13.73 -24.63
CA ASP A 327 31.70 14.94 -24.71
C ASP A 327 32.73 14.87 -25.85
#